data_AF-A0A3B9HIV7-F1
#
_entry.id   AF-A0A3B9HIV7-F1
#
_cell.length_a   1.000
_cell.length_b   1.000
_cell.length_c   1.000
_cell.angle_alpha   90.00
_cell.angle_beta   90.00
_cell.angle_gamma   90.00
#
_symmetry.space_group_name_H-M   'P 1'
#
loop_
_entity.id
_entity.type
_entity.pdbx_description
1 polymer ?
#
loop_
_entity_poly.entity_id
_entity_poly.type
_entity_poly.pdbx_seq_one_letter_code
_entity_poly.pdbx_strand_id
1 'polypeptide(L)'
;MNRVCVILVNWKTWQDTAECIESLLRADAPGMQIVVVENDSPDDSWEKLNAWARGEVTVEIPADNKLRHLSTPPASKPLQFATGNAG
;
A
#
# COMPACT_ATOMS: atom_id res chain seq x y z
N MET A 1 -20.41 9.44 -12.02
CA MET A 1 -19.18 9.41 -11.19
C MET A 1 -18.11 8.67 -11.96
N ASN A 2 -16.93 9.26 -12.10
CA ASN A 2 -15.79 8.63 -12.75
C ASN A 2 -15.02 7.82 -11.71
N ARG A 3 -14.66 6.57 -12.03
CA ARG A 3 -13.78 5.77 -11.17
C ARG A 3 -12.33 6.21 -11.37
N VAL A 4 -11.56 6.28 -10.29
CA VAL A 4 -10.11 6.48 -10.31
C VAL A 4 -9.44 5.14 -10.06
N CYS A 5 -8.53 4.74 -10.94
CA CYS A 5 -7.68 3.58 -10.73
C CYS A 5 -6.23 4.06 -10.58
N VAL A 6 -5.60 3.73 -9.46
CA VAL A 6 -4.19 4.01 -9.19
C VAL A 6 -3.42 2.72 -9.42
N ILE A 7 -2.46 2.75 -10.36
CA ILE A 7 -1.52 1.67 -10.58
C ILE A 7 -0.22 2.05 -9.88
N LEU A 8 0.16 1.28 -8.86
CA LEU A 8 1.35 1.51 -8.05
C LEU A 8 2.34 0.37 -8.30
N VAL A 9 3.53 0.70 -8.78
CA VAL A 9 4.58 -0.30 -9.01
C VAL A 9 5.41 -0.43 -7.74
N ASN A 10 5.58 -1.66 -7.24
CA ASN A 10 6.46 -1.98 -6.12
C ASN A 10 7.81 -2.50 -6.64
N TRP A 11 8.90 -2.02 -6.05
CA TRP A 11 10.23 -2.62 -6.20
C TRP A 11 11.05 -2.49 -4.91
N LYS A 12 11.30 -3.61 -4.22
CA LYS A 12 12.09 -3.74 -2.97
C LYS A 12 11.51 -3.03 -1.73
N THR A 13 11.36 -1.71 -1.78
CA THR A 13 11.00 -0.89 -0.61
C THR A 13 9.49 -0.93 -0.33
N TRP A 14 9.00 -2.08 0.13
CA TRP A 14 7.58 -2.29 0.42
C TRP A 14 7.02 -1.36 1.50
N GLN A 15 7.87 -0.84 2.40
CA GLN A 15 7.45 0.11 3.43
C GLN A 15 6.98 1.44 2.83
N ASP A 16 7.68 1.94 1.81
CA ASP A 16 7.30 3.16 1.09
C ASP A 16 6.00 2.92 0.30
N THR A 17 5.87 1.74 -0.32
CA THR A 17 4.63 1.30 -0.98
C THR A 17 3.47 1.24 -0.01
N ALA A 18 3.67 0.66 1.18
CA ALA A 18 2.67 0.60 2.25
C ALA A 18 2.28 2.01 2.75
N GLU A 19 3.24 2.90 3.00
CA GLU A 19 2.96 4.29 3.38
C GLU A 19 2.14 5.01 2.30
N CYS A 20 2.49 4.81 1.03
CA CYS A 20 1.77 5.38 -0.10
C CYS A 20 0.31 4.89 -0.14
N ILE A 21 0.08 3.59 0.06
CA ILE A 21 -1.27 3.01 0.11
C ILE A 21 -2.07 3.61 1.28
N GLU A 22 -1.49 3.78 2.48
CA GLU A 22 -2.17 4.45 3.60
C GLU A 22 -2.62 5.86 3.23
N SER A 23 -1.79 6.61 2.50
CA SER A 23 -2.17 7.93 1.98
C SER A 23 -3.31 7.86 0.95
N LEU A 24 -3.30 6.87 0.07
CA LEU A 24 -4.36 6.69 -0.94
C LEU A 24 -5.70 6.29 -0.31
N LEU A 25 -5.67 5.43 0.72
CA LEU A 25 -6.87 5.03 1.47
C LEU A 25 -7.55 6.20 2.20
N ARG A 26 -6.82 7.29 2.44
CA ARG A 26 -7.31 8.52 3.09
C ARG A 26 -7.75 9.61 2.09
N ALA A 27 -7.49 9.43 0.80
CA ALA A 27 -7.85 10.41 -0.22
C ALA A 27 -9.38 10.44 -0.46
N ASP A 28 -9.94 11.64 -0.70
CA ASP A 28 -11.36 11.81 -1.02
C ASP A 28 -11.64 11.49 -2.50
N ALA A 29 -11.65 10.20 -2.82
CA ALA A 29 -11.97 9.69 -4.16
C ALA A 29 -12.90 8.46 -4.05
N PRO A 30 -14.23 8.68 -4.04
CA PRO A 30 -15.20 7.59 -3.94
C PRO A 30 -15.02 6.54 -5.05
N GLY A 31 -14.90 5.28 -4.64
CA GLY A 31 -14.72 4.16 -5.59
C GLY A 31 -13.33 4.07 -6.20
N MET A 32 -12.30 4.64 -5.56
CA MET A 32 -10.90 4.43 -5.95
C MET A 32 -10.56 2.93 -5.92
N GLN A 33 -9.85 2.47 -6.95
CA GLN A 33 -9.22 1.16 -6.99
C GLN A 33 -7.71 1.34 -6.96
N ILE A 34 -7.02 0.58 -6.12
CA ILE A 34 -5.55 0.57 -6.03
C ILE A 34 -5.09 -0.79 -6.54
N VAL A 35 -4.25 -0.79 -7.56
CA VAL A 35 -3.63 -1.99 -8.12
C VAL A 35 -2.13 -1.88 -7.88
N VAL A 36 -1.60 -2.78 -7.06
CA VAL A 36 -0.15 -2.88 -6.83
C VAL A 36 0.42 -3.91 -7.80
N VAL A 37 1.44 -3.50 -8.55
CA VAL A 37 2.18 -4.36 -9.47
C VAL A 37 3.54 -4.63 -8.85
N GLU A 38 3.77 -5.88 -8.45
CA GLU A 38 5.10 -6.35 -8.09
C GLU A 38 5.97 -6.44 -9.35
N ASN A 39 7.16 -5.83 -9.31
CA ASN A 39 8.05 -5.70 -10.46
C ASN A 39 9.31 -6.55 -10.31
N ASP A 40 9.10 -7.85 -10.03
CA ASP A 40 10.15 -8.86 -9.88
C ASP A 40 11.26 -8.41 -8.91
N SER A 41 10.86 -7.92 -7.74
CA SER A 41 11.81 -7.56 -6.70
C SER A 41 12.66 -8.78 -6.31
N PRO A 42 14.00 -8.65 -6.22
CA PRO A 42 14.88 -9.77 -5.86
C PRO A 42 14.94 -10.03 -4.34
N ASP A 43 13.91 -9.61 -3.60
CA ASP A 43 13.80 -9.70 -2.15
C ASP A 43 12.38 -10.13 -1.72
N ASP A 44 12.08 -10.05 -0.42
CA ASP A 44 10.81 -10.47 0.17
C ASP A 44 9.77 -9.34 0.23
N SER A 45 9.88 -8.33 -0.65
CA SER A 45 8.98 -7.17 -0.64
C SER A 45 7.52 -7.56 -0.86
N TRP A 46 7.27 -8.55 -1.73
CA TRP A 46 5.93 -9.02 -2.03
C TRP A 46 5.28 -9.69 -0.81
N GLU A 47 6.01 -10.60 -0.16
CA GLU A 47 5.54 -11.29 1.04
C GLU A 47 5.28 -10.31 2.18
N LYS A 48 6.20 -9.35 2.39
CA LYS A 48 6.06 -8.34 3.44
C LYS A 48 4.93 -7.36 3.18
N LEU A 49 4.73 -6.92 1.94
CA LEU A 49 3.60 -6.05 1.59
C LEU A 49 2.26 -6.74 1.84
N ASN A 50 2.16 -8.02 1.48
CA ASN A 50 0.96 -8.82 1.74
C ASN A 50 0.75 -9.05 3.25
N ALA A 51 1.81 -9.34 4.01
CA ALA A 51 1.73 -9.46 5.47
C ALA A 51 1.28 -8.15 6.13
N TRP A 52 1.76 -7.01 5.63
CA TRP A 52 1.32 -5.69 6.06
C TRP A 52 -0.16 -5.46 5.75
N ALA A 53 -0.62 -5.80 4.54
CA ALA A 53 -2.03 -5.66 4.17
C ALA A 53 -2.94 -6.52 5.04
N ARG A 54 -2.46 -7.69 5.51
CA ARG A 54 -3.16 -8.55 6.49
C ARG A 54 -3.08 -8.06 7.94
N GLY A 55 -2.19 -7.11 8.25
CA GLY A 55 -1.97 -6.62 9.61
C GLY A 55 -1.05 -7.49 10.46
N GLU A 56 -0.27 -8.36 9.83
CA GLU A 56 0.71 -9.24 10.50
C GLU A 56 2.00 -8.48 10.85
N VAL A 57 2.32 -7.46 10.05
CA VAL A 57 3.45 -6.54 10.30
C VAL A 57 2.99 -5.10 10.18
N THR A 58 3.65 -4.21 10.90
CA THR A 58 3.41 -2.76 10.87
C THR A 58 4.56 -2.04 10.18
N VAL A 59 4.26 -0.87 9.64
CA VAL A 59 5.29 0.07 9.17
C VAL A 59 5.32 1.23 10.14
N GLU A 60 6.49 1.49 10.72
CA GLU A 60 6.72 2.69 11.52
C GLU A 60 7.12 3.84 10.61
N ILE A 61 6.34 4.92 10.62
CA ILE A 61 6.65 6.13 9.86
C ILE A 61 7.41 7.11 10.75
N PRO A 62 8.66 7.50 10.39
CA PRO A 62 9.47 8.43 11.16
C PRO A 62 8.73 9.73 11.47
N ALA A 63 8.89 10.24 12.68
CA ALA A 63 8.18 11.45 13.13
C ALA A 63 8.54 12.71 12.33
N ASP A 64 9.73 12.74 11.73
CA ASP A 64 10.23 13.82 10.87
C ASP A 64 9.86 13.65 9.38
N ASN A 65 9.19 12.56 9.01
CA ASN A 65 8.66 12.40 7.66
C ASN A 65 7.56 13.46 7.41
N LYS A 66 7.83 14.36 6.44
CA LYS A 66 6.93 15.47 6.06
C LYS A 66 5.55 14.99 5.61
N LEU A 67 5.43 13.77 5.10
CA LEU A 67 4.19 13.18 4.60
C LEU A 67 3.45 12.34 5.65
N ARG A 68 3.98 12.17 6.86
CA ARG A 68 3.39 11.32 7.92
C ARG A 68 1.92 11.62 8.22
N HIS A 69 1.51 12.88 8.13
CA HIS A 69 0.12 13.31 8.37
C HIS A 69 -0.86 12.80 7.31
N LEU A 70 -0.37 12.36 6.15
CA LEU A 70 -1.16 11.76 5.09
C LEU A 70 -1.35 10.25 5.29
N SER A 71 -0.47 9.57 6.01
CA SER A 71 -0.44 8.11 6.19
C SER A 71 -0.78 7.63 7.62
N THR A 72 -0.86 8.54 8.60
CA THR A 72 -1.09 8.22 10.03
C THR A 72 -2.36 8.88 10.57
N PRO A 73 -3.19 8.20 11.41
CA PRO A 73 -3.07 6.79 11.81
C PRO A 73 -3.33 5.83 10.63
N PRO A 74 -2.75 4.62 10.67
CA PRO A 74 -2.96 3.64 9.62
C PRO A 74 -4.42 3.20 9.55
N ALA A 75 -4.87 2.82 8.36
CA ALA A 75 -6.17 2.21 8.13
C ALA A 75 -6.31 0.90 8.92
N SER A 76 -7.55 0.57 9.28
CA SER A 76 -7.90 -0.70 9.92
C SER A 76 -7.53 -1.88 9.03
N LYS A 77 -6.90 -2.89 9.63
CA LYS A 77 -6.46 -4.12 8.96
C LYS A 77 -7.26 -5.33 9.49
N PRO A 78 -7.41 -6.42 8.72
CA PRO A 78 -6.86 -6.62 7.37
C PRO A 78 -7.55 -5.74 6.32
N LEU A 79 -6.79 -5.30 5.32
CA LEU A 79 -7.35 -4.64 4.15
C LEU A 79 -8.18 -5.65 3.34
N GLN A 80 -9.19 -5.16 2.63
CA GLN A 80 -9.89 -5.97 1.63
C GLN A 80 -9.10 -5.92 0.32
N PHE A 81 -8.41 -7.01 -0.01
CA PHE A 81 -7.64 -7.12 -1.25
C PHE A 81 -7.69 -8.54 -1.82
N ALA A 82 -7.28 -8.67 -3.07
CA ALA A 82 -7.07 -9.94 -3.74
C ALA A 82 -5.70 -9.92 -4.42
N THR A 83 -5.11 -11.10 -4.58
CA THR A 83 -3.83 -11.29 -5.29
C THR A 83 -4.07 -12.10 -6.55
N GLY A 84 -3.21 -11.92 -7.55
CA GLY A 84 -3.24 -12.66 -8.80
C GLY A 84 -1.87 -12.62 -9.45
N ASN A 85 -1.55 -13.65 -10.22
CA ASN A 85 -0.30 -13.72 -10.97
C ASN A 85 -0.58 -13.44 -12.45
N ALA A 86 0.27 -12.65 -13.10
CA ALA A 86 0.36 -12.65 -14.55
C ALA A 86 1.08 -13.96 -14.93
N GLY A 87 0.32 -14.91 -15.49
CA GLY A 87 0.84 -16.23 -15.85
C GLY A 87 1.88 -16.23 -16.95
#